data_AF-A0A7C4WAW8-F1
#
_entry.id   AF-A0A7C4WAW8-F1
#
_cell.length_a   1.000
_cell.length_b   1.000
_cell.length_c   1.000
_cell.angle_alpha   90.00
_cell.angle_beta   90.00
_cell.angle_gamma   90.00
#
_symmetry.space_group_name_H-M   'P 1'
#
loop_
_entity.id
_entity.type
_entity.pdbx_description
1 polymer ?
#
loop_
_entity_poly.entity_id
_entity_poly.type
_entity_poly.pdbx_seq_one_letter_code
_entity_poly.pdbx_strand_id
1 'polypeptide(L)'
;MSWSEQLALRERVHERYPEIWDLRIVQKRLPLILRHLRNGESVLEIGAYNRDLEGRIRRHYPEVRYKSLDIDPALPHDYRSFDEVSERFDLVLLFEVIEHLDLEEARTMVRQIYEVLRPGGRVMATT
;
A
#
# COMPACT_ATOMS: atom_id res chain seq x y z
N MET A 1 -25.26 6.06 -2.87
CA MET A 1 -24.93 6.86 -4.06
C MET A 1 -25.97 6.59 -5.12
N SER A 2 -26.56 7.63 -5.69
CA SER A 2 -27.56 7.58 -6.75
C SER A 2 -26.92 7.35 -8.14
N TRP A 3 -27.74 6.99 -9.13
CA TRP A 3 -27.30 6.82 -10.52
C TRP A 3 -26.76 8.12 -11.13
N SER A 4 -27.38 9.25 -10.82
CA SER A 4 -26.94 10.56 -11.31
C SER A 4 -25.55 10.94 -10.80
N GLU A 5 -25.27 10.63 -9.53
CA GLU A 5 -23.94 10.84 -8.94
C GLU A 5 -22.88 9.95 -9.60
N GLN A 6 -23.20 8.70 -9.91
CA GLN A 6 -22.28 7.80 -10.62
C GLN A 6 -21.99 8.27 -12.04
N LEU A 7 -23.00 8.77 -12.77
CA LEU A 7 -22.83 9.28 -14.13
C LEU A 7 -21.93 10.53 -14.13
N ALA A 8 -22.19 11.48 -13.24
CA ALA A 8 -21.39 12.70 -13.10
C ALA A 8 -19.91 12.38 -12.75
N LEU A 9 -19.67 11.36 -11.94
CA LEU A 9 -18.31 10.89 -11.64
C LEU A 9 -17.65 10.27 -12.88
N ARG A 10 -18.39 9.50 -13.69
CA ARG A 10 -17.87 8.93 -14.94
C ARG A 10 -17.51 10.01 -15.96
N GLU A 11 -18.37 11.01 -16.14
CA GLU A 11 -18.10 12.14 -17.05
C GLU A 11 -16.81 12.86 -16.66
N ARG A 12 -16.60 13.14 -15.37
CA ARG A 12 -15.36 13.76 -14.86
C ARG A 12 -14.11 12.91 -15.12
N VAL A 13 -14.22 11.58 -15.06
CA VAL A 13 -13.11 10.69 -15.40
C VAL A 13 -12.82 10.76 -16.90
N HIS A 14 -13.86 10.80 -17.73
CA HIS A 14 -13.72 10.85 -19.19
C HIS A 14 -13.17 12.20 -19.70
N GLU A 15 -13.55 13.31 -19.06
CA GLU A 15 -12.93 14.63 -19.32
C GLU A 15 -11.42 14.61 -19.06
N ARG A 16 -10.97 13.84 -18.06
CA ARG A 16 -9.56 13.74 -17.68
C ARG A 16 -8.79 12.70 -18.49
N TYR A 17 -9.45 11.64 -18.93
CA TYR A 17 -8.88 10.54 -19.72
C TYR A 17 -9.83 10.22 -20.88
N PRO A 18 -9.81 11.04 -21.96
CA PRO A 18 -10.72 10.88 -23.10
C PRO A 18 -10.59 9.51 -23.77
N GLU A 19 -9.36 9.05 -23.97
CA GLU A 19 -9.05 7.73 -24.50
C GLU A 19 -8.48 6.83 -23.38
N ILE A 20 -8.68 5.52 -23.51
CA ILE A 20 -8.12 4.54 -22.56
C ILE A 20 -6.58 4.64 -22.46
N TRP A 21 -5.94 5.11 -23.54
CA TRP A 21 -4.49 5.29 -23.64
C TRP A 21 -3.97 6.52 -22.91
N ASP A 22 -4.85 7.47 -22.55
CA ASP A 22 -4.49 8.65 -21.76
C ASP A 22 -4.27 8.29 -20.28
N LEU A 23 -4.68 7.08 -19.87
CA LEU A 23 -4.31 6.52 -18.58
C LEU A 23 -2.82 6.15 -18.60
N ARG A 24 -2.04 6.84 -17.78
CA ARG A 24 -0.62 6.51 -17.59
C ARG A 24 -0.49 5.15 -16.90
N ILE A 25 -0.15 4.12 -17.68
CA ILE A 25 0.11 2.78 -17.16
C ILE A 25 1.49 2.73 -16.51
N VAL A 26 1.53 2.46 -15.21
CA VAL A 26 2.77 2.11 -14.52
C VAL A 26 2.94 0.61 -14.60
N GLN A 27 3.82 0.15 -15.50
CA GLN A 27 3.95 -1.29 -15.81
C GLN A 27 4.46 -2.15 -14.65
N LYS A 28 5.14 -1.58 -13.66
CA LYS A 28 5.72 -2.33 -12.53
C LYS A 28 5.65 -1.52 -11.23
N ARG A 29 5.30 -2.19 -10.14
CA ARG A 29 5.19 -1.61 -8.79
C ARG A 29 6.55 -1.16 -8.24
N LEU A 30 7.59 -1.98 -8.41
CA LEU A 30 8.93 -1.71 -7.86
C LEU A 30 9.51 -0.34 -8.28
N PRO A 31 9.57 0.05 -9.58
CA PRO A 31 10.03 1.39 -9.96
C PRO A 31 9.25 2.55 -9.32
N LEU A 32 7.96 2.37 -9.05
CA LEU A 32 7.15 3.39 -8.37
C LEU A 32 7.56 3.49 -6.90
N ILE A 33 7.67 2.35 -6.21
CA ILE A 33 8.14 2.28 -4.82
C ILE A 33 9.50 2.96 -4.71
N LEU A 34 10.45 2.58 -5.57
CA LEU A 34 11.81 3.12 -5.54
C LEU A 34 11.87 4.65 -5.78
N ARG A 35 10.92 5.23 -6.53
CA ARG A 35 10.87 6.68 -6.77
C ARG A 35 10.44 7.48 -5.55
N HIS A 36 9.69 6.88 -4.63
CA HIS A 36 9.13 7.56 -3.45
C HIS A 36 9.72 7.08 -2.13
N LEU A 37 10.58 6.07 -2.17
CA LEU A 37 11.33 5.55 -1.05
C LEU A 37 12.72 6.19 -1.03
N ARG A 38 13.21 6.50 0.17
CA ARG A 38 14.58 6.97 0.40
C ARG A 38 15.35 5.92 1.20
N ASN A 39 16.66 5.84 0.98
CA ASN A 39 17.51 4.98 1.80
C ASN A 39 17.41 5.41 3.27
N GLY A 40 17.29 4.46 4.19
CA GLY A 40 17.12 4.73 5.62
C GLY A 40 15.69 4.99 6.11
N GLU A 41 14.69 5.07 5.22
CA GLU A 41 13.28 5.13 5.61
C GLU A 41 12.82 3.78 6.22
N SER A 42 11.79 3.80 7.09
CA SER A 42 11.10 2.59 7.56
C SER A 42 9.88 2.26 6.70
N VAL A 43 9.78 0.98 6.33
CA VAL A 43 8.74 0.44 5.45
C VAL A 43 7.99 -0.68 6.17
N LEU A 44 6.66 -0.63 6.16
CA LEU A 44 5.80 -1.74 6.53
C LEU A 44 5.08 -2.27 5.28
N GLU A 45 5.26 -3.54 4.97
CA GLU A 45 4.47 -4.25 3.95
C GLU A 45 3.38 -5.09 4.64
N ILE A 46 2.12 -4.82 4.28
CA ILE A 46 0.96 -5.58 4.74
C ILE A 46 0.58 -6.59 3.65
N GLY A 47 0.39 -7.85 4.02
CA GLY A 47 0.13 -8.94 3.07
C GLY A 47 1.39 -9.34 2.30
N ALA A 48 2.52 -9.46 2.99
CA ALA A 48 3.84 -9.65 2.38
C ALA A 48 4.09 -11.06 1.83
N TYR A 49 3.27 -12.06 2.17
CA TYR A 49 3.43 -13.46 1.78
C TYR A 49 4.89 -13.97 1.94
N ASN A 50 5.65 -14.10 0.86
CA ASN A 50 7.02 -14.63 0.90
C ASN A 50 8.12 -13.57 1.11
N ARG A 51 7.76 -12.29 1.28
CA ARG A 51 8.67 -11.16 1.50
C ARG A 51 9.68 -10.92 0.36
N ASP A 52 9.42 -11.39 -0.86
CA ASP A 52 10.33 -11.19 -2.00
C ASP A 52 10.61 -9.70 -2.28
N LEU A 53 9.64 -8.83 -1.98
CA LEU A 53 9.76 -7.39 -2.19
C LEU A 53 10.86 -6.77 -1.30
N GLU A 54 11.04 -7.28 -0.09
CA GLU A 54 12.10 -6.84 0.83
C GLU A 54 13.48 -6.94 0.18
N GLY A 55 13.82 -8.12 -0.33
CA GLY A 55 15.11 -8.38 -0.98
C GLY A 55 15.30 -7.55 -2.26
N ARG A 56 14.21 -7.21 -2.96
CA ARG A 56 14.25 -6.33 -4.13
C ARG A 56 14.51 -4.89 -3.74
N ILE A 57 13.88 -4.38 -2.69
CA ILE A 57 14.08 -3.01 -2.21
C ILE A 57 15.48 -2.84 -1.60
N ARG A 58 15.92 -3.78 -0.75
CA ARG A 58 17.24 -3.71 -0.09
C ARG A 58 18.42 -3.72 -1.06
N ARG A 59 18.26 -4.32 -2.26
CA ARG A 59 19.28 -4.22 -3.33
C ARG A 59 19.51 -2.80 -3.84
N HIS A 60 18.51 -1.92 -3.73
CA HIS A 60 18.62 -0.52 -4.13
C HIS A 60 18.83 0.41 -2.93
N TYR A 61 18.24 0.08 -1.78
CA TYR A 61 18.27 0.85 -0.55
C TYR A 61 18.65 -0.04 0.64
N PRO A 62 19.96 -0.31 0.84
CA PRO A 62 20.42 -1.28 1.83
C PRO A 62 20.15 -0.87 3.28
N GLU A 63 19.93 0.41 3.55
CA GLU A 63 19.66 0.94 4.90
C GLU A 63 18.16 1.03 5.20
N VAL A 64 17.29 0.59 4.28
CA VAL A 64 15.84 0.59 4.54
C VAL A 64 15.52 -0.34 5.71
N ARG A 65 14.72 0.16 6.65
CA ARG A 65 14.20 -0.65 7.77
C ARG A 65 12.88 -1.26 7.33
N TYR A 66 12.96 -2.48 6.78
CA TYR A 66 11.81 -3.21 6.26
C TYR A 66 11.20 -4.13 7.31
N LYS A 67 9.86 -4.06 7.47
CA LYS A 67 9.07 -5.00 8.26
C LYS A 67 7.84 -5.45 7.49
N SER A 68 7.33 -6.62 7.86
CA SER A 68 6.15 -7.22 7.25
C SER A 68 5.08 -7.57 8.29
N LEU A 69 3.82 -7.37 7.90
CA LEU A 69 2.64 -7.82 8.62
C LEU A 69 1.85 -8.75 7.70
N ASP A 70 1.61 -9.98 8.14
CA ASP A 70 0.76 -10.92 7.42
C ASP A 70 -0.02 -11.77 8.43
N ILE A 71 -1.33 -11.96 8.19
CA ILE A 71 -2.18 -12.74 9.08
C ILE A 71 -1.96 -14.25 8.90
N ASP A 72 -1.47 -14.68 7.73
CA ASP A 72 -1.24 -16.09 7.44
C ASP A 72 -0.07 -16.62 8.31
N PRO A 73 -0.31 -17.66 9.13
CA PRO A 73 0.74 -18.21 9.96
C PRO A 73 1.79 -19.03 9.22
N ALA A 74 1.60 -19.35 7.94
CA ALA A 74 2.45 -20.24 7.16
C ALA A 74 3.89 -19.76 7.00
N LEU A 75 4.11 -18.44 6.97
CA LEU A 75 5.42 -17.82 6.77
C LEU A 75 5.79 -16.88 7.93
N PRO A 76 7.09 -16.72 8.24
CA PRO A 76 7.53 -15.83 9.30
C PRO A 76 7.43 -14.35 8.90
N HIS A 77 6.72 -13.57 9.72
CA HIS A 77 6.54 -12.13 9.56
C HIS A 77 6.89 -11.40 10.86
N ASP A 78 7.15 -10.10 10.75
CA ASP A 78 7.49 -9.27 11.91
C ASP A 78 6.28 -9.04 12.81
N TYR A 79 5.09 -9.04 12.22
CA TYR A 79 3.80 -8.86 12.89
C TYR A 79 2.75 -9.78 12.28
N ARG A 80 1.77 -10.19 13.09
CA ARG A 80 0.57 -10.92 12.64
C ARG A 80 -0.71 -10.10 12.74
N SER A 81 -0.66 -8.99 13.47
CA SER A 81 -1.77 -8.07 13.67
C SER A 81 -1.26 -6.64 13.88
N PHE A 82 -2.12 -5.65 13.68
CA PHE A 82 -1.76 -4.24 13.96
C PHE A 82 -1.48 -3.98 15.44
N ASP A 83 -2.07 -4.76 16.34
CA ASP A 83 -1.89 -4.59 17.80
C ASP A 83 -0.44 -4.91 18.25
N GLU A 84 0.30 -5.69 17.45
CA GLU A 84 1.73 -5.98 17.69
C GLU A 84 2.65 -4.84 17.22
N VAL A 85 2.14 -3.93 16.39
CA VAL A 85 2.92 -2.86 15.77
C VAL A 85 3.13 -1.72 16.77
N SER A 86 4.34 -1.64 17.33
CA SER A 86 4.74 -0.63 18.32
C SER A 86 5.57 0.52 17.75
N GLU A 87 5.77 0.58 16.44
CA GLU A 87 6.57 1.60 15.75
C GLU A 87 5.80 2.29 14.62
N ARG A 88 6.39 3.37 14.10
CA ARG A 88 5.81 4.14 12.99
C ARG A 88 6.69 4.13 11.75
N PHE A 89 6.05 4.11 10.59
CA PHE A 89 6.68 3.93 9.28
C PHE A 89 6.62 5.19 8.42
N ASP A 90 7.65 5.38 7.59
CA ASP A 90 7.68 6.44 6.58
C ASP A 90 6.87 6.05 5.33
N LEU A 91 6.79 4.74 5.04
CA LEU A 91 6.03 4.18 3.92
C LEU A 91 5.29 2.89 4.35
N VAL A 92 4.00 2.82 4.06
CA VAL A 92 3.21 1.58 4.16
C VAL A 92 2.87 1.09 2.75
N LEU A 93 3.09 -0.19 2.49
CA LEU A 93 2.76 -0.88 1.25
C LEU A 93 1.59 -1.84 1.51
N LEU A 94 0.54 -1.75 0.69
CA LEU A 94 -0.68 -2.55 0.79
C LEU A 94 -1.08 -3.04 -0.60
N PHE A 95 -0.71 -4.27 -0.97
CA PHE A 95 -0.84 -4.75 -2.34
C PHE A 95 -1.73 -5.97 -2.43
N GLU A 96 -2.88 -5.84 -3.09
CA GLU A 96 -3.88 -6.90 -3.22
C GLU A 96 -4.30 -7.49 -1.84
N VAL A 97 -4.77 -6.62 -0.95
CA VAL A 97 -5.17 -7.00 0.43
C VAL A 97 -6.56 -6.48 0.75
N ILE A 98 -6.80 -5.18 0.52
CA ILE A 98 -8.01 -4.50 0.99
C ILE A 98 -9.28 -4.99 0.29
N GLU A 99 -9.17 -5.55 -0.91
CA GLU A 99 -10.28 -6.11 -1.69
C GLU A 99 -10.88 -7.38 -1.09
N HIS A 100 -10.15 -8.04 -0.18
CA HIS A 100 -10.61 -9.24 0.50
C HIS A 100 -11.44 -8.93 1.75
N LEU A 101 -11.52 -7.66 2.15
CA LEU A 101 -12.16 -7.21 3.37
C LEU A 101 -13.56 -6.68 3.10
N ASP A 102 -14.44 -6.81 4.09
CA ASP A 102 -15.68 -6.03 4.08
C ASP A 102 -15.43 -4.53 4.32
N LEU A 103 -16.47 -3.72 4.17
CA LEU A 103 -16.35 -2.27 4.28
C LEU A 103 -15.87 -1.80 5.67
N GLU A 104 -16.31 -2.45 6.74
CA GLU A 104 -15.96 -2.04 8.10
C GLU A 104 -14.54 -2.50 8.46
N GLU A 105 -14.15 -3.69 8.01
CA GLU A 105 -12.78 -4.21 8.09
C GLU A 105 -11.81 -3.31 7.31
N ALA A 106 -12.13 -2.95 6.07
CA ALA A 106 -11.33 -2.04 5.24
C ALA A 106 -11.19 -0.66 5.89
N ARG A 107 -12.29 -0.11 6.42
CA ARG A 107 -12.29 1.17 7.16
C ARG A 107 -11.39 1.10 8.40
N THR A 108 -11.47 -0.01 9.13
CA THR A 108 -10.63 -0.25 10.32
C THR A 108 -9.16 -0.34 9.94
N MET A 109 -8.82 -1.08 8.90
CA MET A 109 -7.46 -1.20 8.39
C MET A 109 -6.89 0.16 7.96
N VAL A 110 -7.65 0.97 7.21
CA VAL A 110 -7.19 2.32 6.80
C VAL A 110 -6.89 3.20 8.02
N ARG A 111 -7.71 3.12 9.08
CA ARG A 111 -7.46 3.83 10.34
C ARG A 111 -6.17 3.35 11.00
N GLN A 112 -5.97 2.03 11.10
CA GLN A 112 -4.76 1.46 11.70
C GLN A 112 -3.50 1.81 10.90
N ILE A 113 -3.56 1.79 9.56
CA ILE A 113 -2.49 2.26 8.68
C ILE A 113 -2.15 3.71 9.00
N TYR A 114 -3.15 4.59 9.14
CA TYR A 114 -2.93 5.98 9.51
C TYR A 114 -2.26 6.13 10.89
N GLU A 115 -2.65 5.31 11.87
CA GLU A 115 -2.07 5.32 13.22
C GLU A 115 -0.58 4.91 13.24
N VAL A 116 -0.17 3.99 12.36
CA VAL A 116 1.23 3.53 12.26
C VAL A 116 2.08 4.36 11.29
N LEU A 117 1.52 5.38 10.63
CA LEU A 117 2.32 6.30 9.82
C LEU A 117 3.01 7.35 10.70
N ARG A 118 4.23 7.73 10.29
CA ARG A 118 4.86 8.96 10.77
C ARG A 118 4.18 10.18 10.16
N PRO A 119 4.27 11.37 10.78
CA PRO A 119 3.85 12.61 10.13
C PRO A 119 4.52 12.77 8.76
N GLY A 120 3.72 12.95 7.70
CA GLY A 120 4.22 13.01 6.31
C GLY A 120 4.54 11.64 5.68
N GLY A 121 4.24 10.54 6.39
CA GLY A 121 4.31 9.19 5.87
C GLY A 121 3.31 8.94 4.75
N ARG A 122 3.60 7.94 3.92
CA ARG A 122 2.88 7.68 2.68
C ARG A 122 2.32 6.25 2.65
N VAL A 123 1.23 6.06 1.94
CA VAL A 123 0.68 4.74 1.62
C VAL A 123 0.76 4.53 0.12
N MET A 124 1.21 3.35 -0.30
CA MET A 124 0.99 2.86 -1.66
C MET A 124 0.07 1.65 -1.60
N ALA A 125 -1.08 1.75 -2.26
CA ALA A 125 -2.09 0.70 -2.25
C ALA A 125 -2.50 0.27 -3.66
N THR A 126 -2.85 -1.00 -3.82
CA THR A 126 -3.61 -1.56 -4.95
C THR A 126 -4.78 -2.39 -4.43
N THR A 127 -5.79 -2.59 -5.28
CA THR A 127 -7.04 -3.30 -5.02
C THR A 127 -7.53 -3.96 -6.29
#